data_AF-V9IF84-F1
#
_entry.id   AF-V9IF84-F1
#
_cell.length_a   1.000
_cell.length_b   1.000
_cell.length_c   1.000
_cell.angle_alpha   90.00
_cell.angle_beta   90.00
_cell.angle_gamma   90.00
#
_symmetry.space_group_name_H-M   'P 1'
#
loop_
_entity.id
_entity.type
_entity.pdbx_description
1 polymer ?
#
loop_
_entity_poly.entity_id
_entity_poly.type
_entity_poly.pdbx_seq_one_letter_code
_entity_poly.pdbx_strand_id
1 'polypeptide(L)' 'MEPKCESNQESRARCHARRGAALCKLSAPQHGIPELEAALKLTPDNESIKRDVLVAKQYFDIKD' A
#
# COMPACT_ATOMS: atom_id res chain seq x y z
N MET A 1 -2.80 -1.89 -16.56
CA MET A 1 -4.28 -1.97 -16.46
C MET A 1 -4.76 -0.71 -15.77
N GLU A 2 -5.06 0.32 -16.55
CA GLU A 2 -5.78 1.51 -16.08
C GLU A 2 -7.23 1.10 -15.81
N PRO A 3 -7.87 1.50 -14.70
CA PRO A 3 -9.28 1.21 -14.53
C PRO A 3 -10.08 2.04 -15.55
N LYS A 4 -11.03 1.40 -16.23
CA LYS A 4 -11.96 2.10 -17.14
C LYS A 4 -12.91 3.08 -16.45
N CYS A 5 -12.90 3.19 -15.11
CA CYS A 5 -13.64 4.22 -14.40
C CYS A 5 -12.92 4.69 -13.13
N GLU A 6 -12.88 6.01 -12.94
CA GLU A 6 -12.32 6.68 -11.75
C GLU A 6 -13.08 6.30 -10.47
N SER A 7 -14.36 5.94 -10.60
CA SER A 7 -15.27 5.63 -9.48
C SER A 7 -14.79 4.49 -8.58
N ASN A 8 -13.98 3.54 -9.07
CA ASN A 8 -13.48 2.42 -8.25
C ASN A 8 -12.06 2.64 -7.67
N GLN A 9 -11.45 3.81 -7.90
CA GLN A 9 -10.09 4.11 -7.49
C GLN A 9 -9.87 3.90 -5.98
N GLU A 10 -10.80 4.38 -5.15
CA GLU A 10 -10.73 4.23 -3.70
C GLU A 10 -10.81 2.76 -3.27
N SER A 11 -11.70 1.98 -3.88
CA SER A 11 -11.83 0.54 -3.60
C SER A 11 -10.57 -0.24 -3.96
N ARG A 12 -9.92 0.13 -5.07
CA ARG A 12 -8.64 -0.46 -5.49
C ARG A 12 -7.52 -0.10 -4.52
N ALA A 13 -7.43 1.16 -4.11
CA ALA A 13 -6.44 1.59 -3.12
C ALA A 13 -6.60 0.81 -1.81
N ARG A 14 -7.84 0.66 -1.30
CA ARG A 14 -8.13 -0.15 -0.11
C ARG A 14 -7.73 -1.63 -0.29
N CYS A 15 -7.96 -2.21 -1.46
CA CYS A 15 -7.57 -3.59 -1.75
C CYS A 15 -6.05 -3.78 -1.67
N HIS A 16 -5.30 -2.93 -2.38
CA HIS A 16 -3.84 -2.93 -2.36
C HIS A 16 -3.29 -2.71 -0.95
N ALA A 17 -3.86 -1.75 -0.20
CA ALA A 17 -3.42 -1.45 1.16
C ALA A 17 -3.59 -2.65 2.10
N ARG A 18 -4.76 -3.30 2.08
CA ARG A 18 -5.03 -4.48 2.92
C ARG A 18 -4.14 -5.66 2.54
N ARG A 19 -3.91 -5.88 1.24
CA ARG A 19 -3.00 -6.92 0.73
C ARG A 19 -1.57 -6.67 1.19
N GLY A 20 -1.07 -5.45 1.03
CA GLY A 20 0.27 -5.06 1.47
C GLY A 20 0.47 -5.22 2.98
N ALA A 21 -0.49 -4.76 3.78
CA ALA A 21 -0.46 -4.92 5.23
C ALA A 21 -0.44 -6.40 5.67
N ALA A 22 -1.21 -7.27 5.00
CA ALA A 22 -1.20 -8.70 5.28
C ALA A 22 0.15 -9.34 4.94
N LEU A 23 0.75 -8.99 3.80
CA LEU A 23 2.07 -9.49 3.40
C LEU A 23 3.18 -9.03 4.36
N CYS A 24 3.13 -7.78 4.81
CA CYS A 24 4.05 -7.28 5.85
C CYS A 24 3.90 -8.06 7.16
N LYS A 25 2.66 -8.37 7.59
CA LYS A 25 2.42 -9.21 8.78
C LYS A 25 2.93 -10.65 8.63
N LEU A 26 3.05 -11.13 7.40
CA LEU A 26 3.64 -12.43 7.06
C LEU A 26 5.16 -12.36 6.86
N SER A 27 5.81 -11.25 7.25
CA SER A 27 7.24 -11.02 7.07
C SER A 27 7.72 -11.12 5.62
N ALA A 28 6.86 -10.73 4.67
CA ALA A 28 7.17 -10.65 3.23
C ALA A 28 7.20 -9.19 2.73
N PRO A 29 8.08 -8.32 3.26
CA PRO A 29 8.10 -6.89 2.93
C PRO A 29 8.38 -6.59 1.47
N GLN A 30 9.17 -7.43 0.80
CA GLN A 30 9.50 -7.31 -0.63
C GLN A 30 8.27 -7.39 -1.54
N HIS A 31 7.17 -8.00 -1.06
CA HIS A 31 5.88 -8.00 -1.74
C HIS A 31 4.89 -7.03 -1.09
N GLY A 32 4.96 -6.86 0.24
CA GLY A 32 4.02 -6.03 0.98
C GLY A 32 4.19 -4.53 0.79
N ILE A 33 5.42 -4.02 0.77
CA ILE A 33 5.68 -2.58 0.61
C ILE A 33 5.29 -2.08 -0.79
N PRO A 34 5.62 -2.76 -1.90
CA PRO A 34 5.17 -2.34 -3.22
C PRO A 34 3.64 -2.27 -3.34
N GLU A 35 2.92 -3.13 -2.63
CA GLU A 35 1.45 -3.10 -2.56
C GLU A 35 0.92 -1.88 -1.82
N LEU A 36 1.54 -1.52 -0.68
CA LEU A 36 1.20 -0.31 0.05
C LEU A 36 1.53 0.95 -0.78
N GLU A 37 2.66 0.97 -1.49
CA GLU A 37 3.04 2.06 -2.39
C GLU A 37 2.10 2.17 -3.60
N ALA A 38 1.65 1.05 -4.15
CA ALA A 38 0.63 1.04 -5.21
C ALA A 38 -0.70 1.62 -4.71
N ALA A 39 -1.10 1.30 -3.48
CA ALA A 39 -2.27 1.92 -2.85
C ALA A 39 -2.09 3.43 -2.67
N LEU A 40 -0.90 3.88 -2.25
CA LEU A 40 -0.61 5.30 -2.06
C LEU A 40 -0.61 6.08 -3.38
N LYS A 41 -0.11 5.49 -4.48
CA LYS A 41 -0.19 6.10 -5.81
C LYS A 41 -1.63 6.32 -6.28
N LEU A 42 -2.57 5.45 -5.87
CA LEU A 42 -3.98 5.59 -6.19
C LEU A 42 -4.70 6.61 -5.31
N THR A 43 -4.30 6.77 -4.05
CA THR A 43 -4.86 7.77 -3.14
C THR A 43 -3.75 8.47 -2.35
N PRO A 44 -3.06 9.46 -2.97
CA PRO A 44 -1.90 10.11 -2.36
C PRO A 44 -2.22 10.86 -1.07
N ASP A 45 -3.46 11.29 -0.87
CA ASP A 45 -3.90 12.03 0.31
C ASP A 45 -4.43 11.13 1.44
N ASN A 46 -4.37 9.80 1.27
CA ASN A 46 -4.84 8.87 2.29
C ASN A 46 -3.80 8.71 3.42
N GLU A 47 -4.01 9.43 4.51
CA GLU A 47 -3.15 9.41 5.70
C GLU A 47 -3.04 8.03 6.38
N SER A 48 -4.03 7.15 6.23
CA SER A 48 -3.91 5.77 6.75
C SER A 48 -2.85 5.00 5.97
N ILE A 49 -2.91 5.05 4.64
CA ILE A 49 -1.97 4.32 3.77
C ILE A 49 -0.54 4.87 3.92
N LYS A 50 -0.38 6.20 4.07
CA LYS A 50 0.93 6.80 4.36
C LYS A 50 1.55 6.24 5.65
N ARG A 51 0.76 6.15 6.72
CA ARG A 51 1.21 5.56 7.99
C ARG A 51 1.58 4.09 7.81
N ASP A 52 0.78 3.32 7.09
CA ASP A 52 1.06 1.90 6.85
C ASP A 52 2.38 1.70 6.08
N VAL A 53 2.64 2.50 5.04
CA VAL A 53 3.93 2.47 4.31
C VAL A 53 5.09 2.82 5.25
N LEU A 54 4.96 3.90 6.02
CA LEU A 54 6.01 4.37 6.91
C LEU A 54 6.35 3.32 7.98
N VAL A 55 5.33 2.79 8.65
CA VAL A 55 5.49 1.76 9.69
C VAL A 55 6.09 0.49 9.10
N ALA A 56 5.66 0.06 7.91
CA ALA A 56 6.22 -1.10 7.25
C ALA A 56 7.71 -0.90 6.91
N LYS A 57 8.07 0.23 6.28
CA LYS A 57 9.47 0.54 5.94
C LYS A 57 10.37 0.61 7.19
N GLN A 58 9.90 1.27 8.25
CA GLN A 58 10.62 1.37 9.52
C GLN A 58 10.81 0.01 10.21
N TYR A 59 9.75 -0.81 10.23
CA TYR A 59 9.79 -2.13 10.88
C TYR A 59 10.82 -3.07 10.24
N PHE A 60 10.98 -2.99 8.92
CA PHE A 60 11.92 -3.82 8.17
C PHE A 60 13.29 -3.17 7.91
N ASP A 61 13.55 -1.98 8.48
CA ASP A 61 14.76 -1.16 8.23
C ASP A 61 15.08 -0.98 6.74
N ILE A 62 14.04 -0.84 5.92
CA ILE A 62 14.17 -0.63 4.48
C ILE A 62 14.38 0.86 4.26
N LYS A 63 15.62 1.24 3.95
CA LYS A 63 16.00 2.59 3.49
C LYS A 63 15.72 2.71 1.99
N ASP A 64 15.11 3.84 1.61
CA ASP A 64 14.86 4.24 0.22
C ASP A 64 16.14 4.25 -0.64
#